data_AF-A0A5Q0LMK0-F1
#
_entry.id   AF-A0A5Q0LMK0-F1
#
_cell.length_a   1.000
_cell.length_b   1.000
_cell.length_c   1.000
_cell.angle_alpha   90.00
_cell.angle_beta   90.00
_cell.angle_gamma   90.00
#
_symmetry.space_group_name_H-M   'P 1'
#
loop_
_entity.id
_entity.type
_entity.pdbx_description
1 polymer ?
#
loop_
_entity_poly.entity_id
_entity_poly.type
_entity_poly.pdbx_seq_one_letter_code
_entity_poly.pdbx_strand_id
1 'polypeptide(L)' 'MADKGELSMYESTIEQIKEARAQAIHHTRLARQFALERRDLMQSLLAQGVSQSYIARELGVTRQAIQKMLAC' A
#
# COMPACT_ATOMS: atom_id res chain seq x y z
N MET A 1 -10.15 -38.95 -7.63
CA MET A 1 -8.77 -38.79 -7.13
C MET A 1 -7.96 -38.26 -8.30
N ALA A 2 -7.41 -37.05 -8.21
CA ALA A 2 -6.60 -36.49 -9.30
C ALA A 2 -5.39 -37.40 -9.55
N ASP A 3 -5.14 -37.71 -10.82
CA ASP A 3 -4.02 -38.56 -11.18
C ASP A 3 -2.69 -37.86 -10.86
N LYS A 4 -1.66 -38.63 -10.50
CA LYS A 4 -0.36 -38.09 -10.07
C LYS A 4 0.31 -37.29 -11.21
N GLY A 5 -0.03 -37.59 -12.47
CA GLY A 5 0.36 -36.82 -13.64
C GLY A 5 -0.36 -35.48 -13.78
N GLU A 6 -1.64 -35.40 -13.41
CA GLU A 6 -2.42 -34.15 -13.42
C GLU A 6 -1.95 -33.19 -12.31
N LEU A 7 -1.62 -33.71 -11.13
CA LEU A 7 -1.08 -32.91 -10.03
C LEU A 7 0.26 -32.25 -10.39
N SER A 8 1.12 -32.95 -11.15
CA SER A 8 2.38 -32.38 -11.63
C SER A 8 2.19 -31.25 -12.64
N MET A 9 1.11 -31.25 -13.43
CA MET A 9 0.78 -30.13 -14.32
C MET A 9 0.40 -28.85 -13.58
N TYR A 10 -0.18 -28.97 -12.38
CA TYR A 10 -0.59 -27.81 -11.58
C TYR A 10 0.50 -27.27 -10.65
N GLU A 11 1.56 -28.03 -10.39
CA GLU A 11 2.68 -27.62 -9.50
C GLU A 11 3.28 -26.28 -9.93
N SER A 12 3.53 -26.09 -11.24
CA SER A 12 4.06 -24.83 -11.78
C SER A 12 3.12 -23.65 -11.52
N THR A 13 1.81 -23.84 -11.72
CA THR A 13 0.81 -22.79 -11.43
C THR A 13 0.73 -22.49 -9.94
N ILE A 14 0.82 -23.50 -9.08
CA ILE A 14 0.83 -23.31 -7.62
C ILE A 14 2.06 -22.51 -7.18
N GLU A 15 3.25 -22.79 -7.72
CA GLU A 15 4.45 -22.01 -7.43
C GLU A 15 4.33 -20.55 -7.90
N GLN A 16 3.75 -20.31 -9.09
CA GLN A 16 3.45 -18.94 -9.55
C GLN A 16 2.49 -18.20 -8.61
N ILE A 17 1.45 -18.89 -8.10
CA ILE A 17 0.51 -18.30 -7.13
C ILE A 17 1.23 -17.95 -5.83
N LYS A 18 2.11 -18.82 -5.34
CA LYS A 18 2.89 -18.57 -4.11
C LYS A 18 3.77 -17.33 -4.27
N GLU A 19 4.47 -17.22 -5.40
CA GLU A 19 5.33 -16.07 -5.69
C GLU A 19 4.52 -14.77 -5.78
N ALA A 20 3.44 -14.76 -6.57
CA ALA A 20 2.56 -13.60 -6.67
C ALA A 20 1.99 -13.16 -5.31
N ARG A 21 1.60 -14.14 -4.46
CA ARG A 21 1.12 -13.86 -3.11
C ARG A 21 2.23 -13.29 -2.22
N ALA A 22 3.45 -13.81 -2.29
CA ALA A 22 4.58 -13.29 -1.53
C ALA A 22 4.88 -11.83 -1.90
N GLN A 23 4.90 -11.51 -3.20
CA GLN A 23 5.06 -10.15 -3.69
C GLN A 23 3.94 -9.22 -3.23
N ALA A 24 2.67 -9.66 -3.32
CA ALA A 24 1.54 -8.87 -2.84
C ALA A 24 1.62 -8.55 -1.34
N ILE A 25 2.02 -9.52 -0.51
CA ILE A 25 2.24 -9.31 0.92
C ILE A 25 3.38 -8.32 1.15
N HIS A 26 4.49 -8.47 0.44
CA HIS A 26 5.62 -7.57 0.54
C HIS A 26 5.24 -6.13 0.19
N HIS A 27 4.58 -5.91 -0.94
CA HIS A 27 4.12 -4.59 -1.37
C HIS A 27 3.06 -4.01 -0.43
N THR A 28 2.18 -4.84 0.14
CA THR A 28 1.22 -4.40 1.15
C THR A 28 1.93 -3.89 2.40
N ARG A 29 2.98 -4.57 2.85
CA ARG A 29 3.78 -4.13 4.00
C ARG A 29 4.48 -2.81 3.71
N LEU A 30 5.11 -2.66 2.55
CA LEU A 30 5.74 -1.42 2.13
C LEU A 30 4.73 -0.27 2.03
N ALA A 31 3.57 -0.51 1.40
CA ALA A 31 2.52 0.50 1.27
C ALA A 31 2.04 0.99 2.64
N ARG A 32 1.89 0.09 3.63
CA ARG A 32 1.56 0.48 5.01
C ARG A 32 2.66 1.31 5.67
N GLN A 33 3.92 0.92 5.50
CA GLN A 33 5.05 1.67 6.04
C GLN A 33 5.08 3.10 5.49
N PHE A 34 5.01 3.25 4.17
CA PHE A 34 5.02 4.58 3.54
C PHE A 34 3.75 5.38 3.82
N ALA A 35 2.60 4.72 4.04
CA ALA A 35 1.38 5.41 4.46
C ALA A 35 1.55 6.07 5.84
N LEU A 36 2.17 5.37 6.80
CA LEU A 36 2.48 5.89 8.13
C LEU A 36 3.50 7.02 8.05
N GLU A 37 4.61 6.82 7.35
CA GLU A 37 5.65 7.84 7.18
C GLU A 37 5.08 9.13 6.57
N ARG A 38 4.26 8.99 5.51
CA ARG A 38 3.58 10.12 4.88
C ARG A 38 2.62 10.82 5.84
N ARG A 39 1.92 10.08 6.70
CA ARG A 39 1.04 10.67 7.73
C ARG A 39 1.86 11.47 8.73
N ASP A 40 2.96 10.93 9.23
CA ASP A 40 3.83 11.59 10.20
C ASP A 40 4.44 12.88 9.62
N LEU A 41 4.89 12.84 8.37
CA LEU A 41 5.39 14.02 7.65
C LEU A 41 4.31 15.11 7.51
N MET A 42 3.09 14.74 7.12
CA MET A 42 1.98 15.71 7.06
C MET A 42 1.65 16.28 8.44
N GLN A 43 1.64 15.46 9.50
CA GLN A 43 1.42 15.94 10.86
C GLN A 43 2.51 16.92 11.32
N SER A 44 3.77 16.67 10.97
CA SER A 44 4.88 17.58 11.24
C SER A 44 4.68 18.94 10.56
N LEU A 45 4.22 18.97 9.31
CA LEU A 45 3.88 20.22 8.61
C LEU A 45 2.74 20.97 9.30
N LEU A 46 1.68 20.25 9.72
CA LEU A 46 0.57 20.85 10.46
C LEU A 46 1.03 21.45 11.80
N ALA A 47 1.93 20.77 12.51
CA ALA A 47 2.50 21.26 13.77
C ALA A 47 3.34 22.53 13.59
N GLN A 48 3.92 22.74 12.40
CA GLN A 48 4.62 23.98 12.02
C GLN A 48 3.67 25.10 11.55
N GLY A 49 2.36 24.88 11.60
CA GLY A 49 1.34 25.87 11.21
C GLY A 49 0.99 25.85 9.72
N VAL A 50 1.51 24.89 8.94
CA VAL A 50 1.14 24.75 7.53
C VAL A 50 -0.32 24.29 7.42
N SER A 51 -1.12 24.95 6.58
CA SER A 51 -2.54 24.58 6.42
C SER A 51 -2.72 23.33 5.55
N GLN A 52 -3.73 22.50 5.86
CA GLN A 52 -4.10 21.34 5.02
C GLN A 52 -4.41 21.73 3.56
N SER A 53 -4.95 22.92 3.33
CA SER A 53 -5.23 23.44 1.97
C SER A 53 -3.95 23.69 1.19
N TYR A 54 -2.90 24.19 1.84
CA TYR A 54 -1.60 24.38 1.22
C TYR A 54 -0.98 23.02 0.89
N ILE A 55 -0.95 22.09 1.86
CA ILE A 55 -0.43 20.73 1.64
C ILE A 55 -1.16 20.03 0.48
N ALA A 56 -2.49 20.14 0.42
CA ALA A 56 -3.29 19.56 -0.65
C ALA A 56 -2.88 20.11 -2.03
N ARG A 57 -2.70 21.43 -2.13
CA ARG A 57 -2.27 22.11 -3.37
C ARG A 57 -0.90 21.64 -3.81
N GLU A 58 0.08 21.59 -2.91
CA GLU A 58 1.45 21.17 -3.21
C GLU A 58 1.54 19.70 -3.62
N LEU A 59 0.73 18.83 -2.99
CA LEU A 59 0.66 17.41 -3.33
C LEU A 59 -0.22 17.12 -4.57
N GLY A 60 -0.88 18.12 -5.16
CA GLY A 60 -1.77 17.92 -6.30
C GLY A 60 -3.02 17.09 -5.98
N VAL A 61 -3.51 17.15 -4.74
CA VAL A 61 -4.67 16.38 -4.27
C VAL A 61 -5.74 17.28 -3.67
N THR A 62 -6.92 16.71 -3.41
CA THR A 62 -7.99 17.45 -2.74
C THR A 62 -7.75 17.53 -1.23
N ARG A 63 -8.34 18.53 -0.58
CA ARG A 63 -8.32 18.62 0.90
C ARG A 63 -8.95 17.37 1.55
N GLN A 64 -9.97 16.79 0.93
CA GLN A 64 -10.58 15.55 1.39
C GLN A 64 -9.60 14.36 1.34
N ALA A 65 -8.73 14.31 0.33
CA ALA A 65 -7.68 13.30 0.26
C ALA A 65 -6.72 13.43 1.45
N ILE A 66 -6.27 14.64 1.78
CA ILE A 66 -5.43 14.90 2.97
C ILE A 66 -6.12 14.40 4.25
N GLN A 67 -7.41 14.70 4.43
CA GLN A 67 -8.17 14.24 5.59
C GLN A 67 -8.20 12.71 5.69
N LYS A 68 -8.50 12.01 4.58
CA LYS A 68 -8.48 10.54 4.55
C LYS A 68 -7.09 10.01 4.92
N MET A 69 -6.06 10.62 4.37
CA MET A 69 -4.70 10.20 4.59
C MET A 69 -4.19 10.44 6.01
N LEU A 70 -4.72 11.42 6.74
CA LEU A 70 -4.43 11.67 8.16
C LEU A 70 -5.23 10.73 9.08
N ALA A 71 -6.35 10.18 8.59
CA ALA A 71 -7.22 9.26 9.33
C ALA A 71 -6.83 7.78 9.18
N CYS A 72 -5.97 7.43 8.21
CA CYS A 72 -5.36 6.11 8.06
C CYS A 72 -4.33 5.84 9.16
#